data_AF-A0A2W4VZF0-F1
#
_entry.id   AF-A0A2W4VZF0-F1
#
_cell.length_a   1.000
_cell.length_b   1.000
_cell.length_c   1.000
_cell.angle_alpha   90.00
_cell.angle_beta   90.00
_cell.angle_gamma   90.00
#
_symmetry.space_group_name_H-M   'P 1'
#
loop_
_entity.id
_entity.type
_entity.pdbx_description
1 polymer ?
#
loop_
_entity_poly.entity_id
_entity_poly.type
_entity_poly.pdbx_seq_one_letter_code
_entity_poly.pdbx_strand_id
1 'polypeptide(L)'
;MSEMGCISKLVAGLLLGATLASSSSWGNALAKAPEFSTIEHQATTRLKQTRAQTYRTAMLSAYSAAERKDYHTALINFRRALAARPGDRYATAGIRNMETYIAQARAEAAKQAEIIQRQATLAAAVEASDWACAAASVDRLVVLIPPDSADRARLIAYRGEITGFIQARTNLDQWSTVCPGGQT
;
A
#
# COMPACT_ATOMS: atom_id res chain seq x y z
N MET A 1 -59.79 -7.14 8.59
CA MET A 1 -60.61 -8.29 8.17
C MET A 1 -59.82 -9.54 8.52
N SER A 2 -60.47 -10.47 9.21
CA SER A 2 -59.94 -11.67 9.91
C SER A 2 -59.19 -11.34 11.21
N GLU A 3 -59.77 -11.39 12.42
CA GLU A 3 -60.54 -12.49 13.08
C GLU A 3 -59.77 -13.81 13.05
N MET A 4 -59.60 -14.63 14.10
CA MET A 4 -60.29 -14.87 15.37
C MET A 4 -59.32 -15.76 16.21
N GLY A 5 -59.21 -15.66 17.54
CA GLY A 5 -59.93 -16.50 18.53
C GLY A 5 -59.35 -17.94 18.62
N CYS A 6 -59.27 -18.69 19.73
CA CYS A 6 -59.57 -18.52 21.15
C CYS A 6 -59.06 -19.81 21.84
N ILE A 7 -58.55 -19.68 23.08
CA ILE A 7 -58.83 -20.53 24.27
C ILE A 7 -58.60 -22.05 24.20
N SER A 8 -57.73 -22.56 25.10
CA SER A 8 -58.11 -23.63 26.03
C SER A 8 -57.24 -23.65 27.29
N LYS A 9 -57.91 -23.43 28.43
CA LYS A 9 -57.46 -23.79 29.77
C LYS A 9 -57.80 -25.26 30.00
N LEU A 10 -56.96 -25.99 30.71
CA LEU A 10 -57.41 -27.13 31.52
C LEU A 10 -56.53 -27.27 32.76
N VAL A 11 -57.23 -27.42 33.87
CA VAL A 11 -56.76 -27.52 35.26
C VAL A 11 -56.70 -29.00 35.65
N ALA A 12 -55.62 -29.41 36.29
CA ALA A 12 -55.55 -30.53 37.23
C ALA A 12 -54.22 -30.34 37.99
N GLY A 13 -54.12 -30.29 39.32
CA GLY A 13 -54.94 -30.92 40.33
C GLY A 13 -54.04 -31.89 41.11
N LEU A 14 -53.57 -31.42 42.28
CA LEU A 14 -53.32 -32.22 43.50
C LEU A 14 -52.22 -33.31 43.46
N LEU A 15 -51.19 -33.19 44.31
CA LEU A 15 -51.10 -33.95 45.58
C LEU A 15 -49.75 -33.72 46.28
N LEU A 16 -49.84 -33.48 47.59
CA LEU A 16 -48.75 -33.55 48.56
C LEU A 16 -48.21 -34.99 48.66
N GLY A 17 -46.91 -35.11 48.85
CA GLY A 17 -46.27 -36.37 49.24
C GLY A 17 -44.81 -36.17 49.63
N ALA A 18 -44.57 -35.83 50.89
CA ALA A 18 -43.24 -35.83 51.48
C ALA A 18 -42.78 -37.27 51.73
N THR A 19 -41.58 -37.63 51.25
CA THR A 19 -40.73 -38.62 51.94
C THR A 19 -39.26 -38.20 51.82
N LEU A 20 -38.70 -37.78 52.96
CA LEU A 20 -37.26 -37.67 53.17
C LEU A 20 -36.72 -39.09 53.38
N ALA A 21 -36.21 -39.69 52.31
CA ALA A 21 -35.37 -40.89 52.43
C ALA A 21 -33.91 -40.44 52.60
N SER A 22 -33.49 -40.40 53.86
CA SER A 22 -32.09 -40.45 54.26
C SER A 22 -31.46 -41.73 53.69
N SER A 23 -30.54 -41.57 52.75
CA SER A 23 -29.48 -42.58 52.55
C SER A 23 -28.16 -41.86 52.38
N SER A 24 -27.35 -41.96 53.42
CA SER A 24 -25.95 -41.63 53.46
C SER A 24 -25.18 -42.53 52.49
N SER A 25 -25.07 -42.11 51.23
CA SER A 25 -24.10 -42.65 50.27
C SER A 25 -22.97 -41.65 50.10
N TRP A 26 -22.02 -41.69 51.04
CA TRP A 26 -20.72 -41.03 50.90
C TRP A 26 -19.81 -41.98 50.09
N GLY A 27 -20.21 -42.24 48.85
CA GLY A 27 -19.35 -42.86 47.86
C GLY A 27 -18.43 -41.79 47.30
N ASN A 28 -17.12 -41.99 47.47
CA ASN A 28 -16.03 -41.16 46.96
C ASN A 28 -16.25 -40.71 45.50
N ALA A 29 -16.86 -39.55 45.31
CA ALA A 29 -16.75 -38.77 44.09
C ALA A 29 -15.65 -37.72 44.30
N LEU A 30 -14.39 -38.19 44.36
CA LEU A 30 -13.27 -37.36 43.93
C LEU A 30 -13.51 -37.08 42.45
N ALA A 31 -14.32 -36.07 42.18
CA ALA A 31 -14.46 -35.48 40.88
C ALA A 31 -13.05 -35.15 40.40
N LYS A 32 -12.56 -35.93 39.43
CA LYS A 32 -11.40 -35.62 38.61
C LYS A 32 -11.54 -34.16 38.21
N ALA A 33 -10.72 -33.28 38.80
CA ALA A 33 -10.68 -31.88 38.43
C ALA A 33 -10.54 -31.80 36.91
N PRO A 34 -11.32 -30.94 36.21
CA PRO A 34 -11.26 -30.87 34.77
C PRO A 34 -9.83 -30.55 34.33
N GLU A 35 -9.34 -31.33 33.37
CA GLU A 35 -8.00 -31.26 32.77
C GLU A 35 -7.79 -29.90 32.06
N PHE A 36 -7.44 -28.87 32.81
CA PHE A 36 -7.24 -27.51 32.29
C PHE A 36 -6.04 -27.42 31.32
N SER A 37 -5.04 -28.28 31.48
CA SER A 37 -3.82 -28.33 30.64
C SER A 37 -4.09 -28.72 29.18
N THR A 38 -5.14 -29.51 28.92
CA THR A 38 -5.49 -29.99 27.58
C THR A 38 -6.12 -28.88 26.73
N ILE A 39 -6.90 -27.98 27.35
CA ILE A 39 -7.55 -26.85 26.66
C ILE A 39 -6.51 -25.82 26.19
N GLU A 40 -5.51 -25.52 27.03
CA GLU A 40 -4.43 -24.59 26.67
C GLU A 40 -3.56 -25.11 25.51
N HIS A 41 -3.25 -26.42 25.50
CA HIS A 41 -2.50 -27.05 24.41
C HIS A 41 -3.27 -27.05 23.09
N GLN A 42 -4.58 -27.24 23.12
CA GLN A 42 -5.41 -27.15 21.92
C GLN A 42 -5.50 -25.72 21.37
N ALA A 43 -5.66 -24.73 22.25
CA ALA A 43 -5.71 -23.31 21.85
C ALA A 43 -4.40 -22.85 21.19
N THR A 44 -3.25 -23.21 21.76
CA THR A 44 -1.93 -22.88 21.20
C THR A 44 -1.68 -23.58 19.86
N THR A 45 -2.11 -24.83 19.71
CA THR A 45 -2.01 -25.58 18.45
C THR A 45 -2.86 -24.96 17.35
N ARG A 46 -4.12 -24.60 17.66
CA ARG A 46 -5.00 -23.89 16.71
C ARG A 46 -4.40 -22.56 16.29
N LEU A 47 -3.87 -21.77 17.22
CA LEU A 47 -3.22 -20.49 16.91
C LEU A 47 -2.01 -20.68 15.96
N LYS A 48 -1.15 -21.67 16.22
CA LYS A 48 -0.01 -21.98 15.34
C LYS A 48 -0.48 -22.37 13.94
N GLN A 49 -1.54 -23.17 13.83
CA GLN A 49 -2.11 -23.58 12.56
C GLN A 49 -2.74 -22.39 11.80
N THR A 50 -3.48 -21.52 12.49
CA THR A 50 -4.02 -20.29 11.92
C THR A 50 -2.90 -19.39 11.41
N ARG A 51 -1.83 -19.18 12.20
CA ARG A 51 -0.66 -18.40 11.76
C ARG A 51 0.04 -19.02 10.55
N ALA A 52 0.21 -20.34 10.51
CA ALA A 52 0.80 -21.02 9.36
C ALA A 52 -0.06 -20.88 8.09
N GLN A 53 -1.40 -20.97 8.24
CA GLN A 53 -2.34 -20.74 7.15
C GLN A 53 -2.27 -19.29 6.65
N THR A 54 -2.34 -18.31 7.56
CA THR A 54 -2.26 -16.88 7.24
C THR A 54 -0.94 -16.55 6.55
N TYR A 55 0.18 -17.09 7.03
CA TYR A 55 1.47 -16.91 6.39
C TYR A 55 1.45 -17.41 4.94
N ARG A 56 0.99 -18.64 4.72
CA ARG A 56 0.99 -19.24 3.38
C ARG A 56 0.10 -18.47 2.41
N THR A 57 -1.13 -18.13 2.82
CA THR A 57 -2.05 -17.40 1.95
C THR A 57 -1.53 -16.00 1.66
N ALA A 58 -1.00 -15.29 2.67
CA ALA A 58 -0.43 -13.97 2.49
C ALA A 58 0.79 -13.98 1.56
N MET A 59 1.71 -14.95 1.70
CA MET A 59 2.86 -15.07 0.79
C MET A 59 2.41 -15.33 -0.65
N LEU A 60 1.45 -16.22 -0.85
CA LEU A 60 0.94 -16.56 -2.20
C LEU A 60 0.24 -15.36 -2.85
N SER A 61 -0.59 -14.63 -2.10
CA SER A 61 -1.20 -13.38 -2.56
C SER A 61 -0.17 -12.28 -2.81
N ALA A 62 0.89 -12.19 -1.99
CA ALA A 62 1.94 -11.18 -2.14
C ALA A 62 2.74 -11.39 -3.43
N TYR A 63 3.20 -12.61 -3.69
CA TYR A 63 3.91 -12.94 -4.93
C TYR A 63 3.02 -12.75 -6.16
N SER A 64 1.77 -13.22 -6.10
CA SER A 64 0.82 -13.04 -7.20
C SER A 64 0.55 -11.55 -7.51
N ALA A 65 0.45 -10.69 -6.48
CA ALA A 65 0.33 -9.24 -6.67
C ALA A 65 1.62 -8.63 -7.23
N ALA A 66 2.79 -9.07 -6.76
CA ALA A 66 4.08 -8.59 -7.25
C ALA A 66 4.31 -8.96 -8.73
N GLU A 67 3.90 -10.15 -9.16
CA GLU A 67 3.93 -10.59 -10.57
C GLU A 67 3.06 -9.71 -11.46
N ARG A 68 1.90 -9.27 -10.96
CA ARG A 68 1.03 -8.29 -11.62
C ARG A 68 1.52 -6.84 -11.50
N LYS A 69 2.67 -6.61 -10.87
CA LYS A 69 3.22 -5.28 -10.54
C LYS A 69 2.33 -4.42 -9.64
N ASP A 70 1.39 -5.05 -8.93
CA ASP A 70 0.59 -4.40 -7.89
C ASP A 70 1.40 -4.38 -6.58
N TYR A 71 2.40 -3.50 -6.55
CA TYR A 71 3.39 -3.46 -5.46
C TYR A 71 2.78 -3.03 -4.12
N HIS A 72 1.70 -2.23 -4.13
CA HIS A 72 1.00 -1.84 -2.91
C HIS A 72 0.25 -3.02 -2.28
N THR A 73 -0.51 -3.76 -3.07
CA THR A 73 -1.18 -4.99 -2.58
C THR A 73 -0.16 -6.04 -2.16
N ALA A 74 0.93 -6.19 -2.92
CA ALA A 74 2.02 -7.10 -2.56
C ALA A 74 2.65 -6.73 -1.20
N LEU A 75 2.95 -5.45 -0.98
CA LEU A 75 3.52 -4.94 0.28
C LEU A 75 2.62 -5.23 1.48
N ILE A 76 1.32 -4.99 1.34
CA ILE A 76 0.33 -5.29 2.40
C ILE A 76 0.37 -6.78 2.76
N ASN A 77 0.41 -7.66 1.75
CA ASN A 77 0.40 -9.10 1.98
C ASN A 77 1.74 -9.62 2.52
N PHE A 78 2.89 -9.10 2.09
CA PHE A 78 4.17 -9.43 2.72
C PHE A 78 4.22 -8.98 4.19
N ARG A 79 3.67 -7.82 4.54
CA ARG A 79 3.54 -7.38 5.95
C ARG A 79 2.66 -8.32 6.76
N ARG A 80 1.54 -8.78 6.20
CA ARG A 80 0.68 -9.80 6.84
C ARG A 80 1.42 -11.13 7.05
N ALA A 81 2.20 -11.57 6.06
CA ALA A 81 3.01 -12.77 6.17
C ALA A 81 4.06 -12.64 7.29
N LEU A 82 4.75 -11.50 7.37
CA LEU A 82 5.74 -11.22 8.41
C LEU A 82 5.11 -11.15 9.81
N ALA A 83 3.89 -10.61 9.94
CA ALA A 83 3.18 -10.62 11.21
C ALA A 83 2.77 -12.03 11.65
N ALA A 84 2.41 -12.91 10.70
CA ALA A 84 2.08 -14.30 10.97
C ALA A 84 3.31 -15.16 11.33
N ARG A 85 4.48 -14.82 10.75
CA ARG A 85 5.77 -15.45 11.03
C ARG A 85 6.86 -14.38 11.23
N PRO A 86 7.03 -13.88 12.47
CA PRO A 86 8.08 -12.92 12.79
C PRO A 86 9.48 -13.49 12.45
N GLY A 87 10.35 -12.65 11.89
CA GLY A 87 11.70 -13.07 11.47
C GLY A 87 11.77 -13.81 10.13
N ASP A 88 10.67 -13.93 9.39
CA ASP A 88 10.69 -14.56 8.06
C ASP A 88 11.47 -13.72 7.03
N ARG A 89 12.63 -14.26 6.61
CA ARG A 89 13.53 -13.58 5.67
C ARG A 89 12.90 -13.27 4.31
N TYR A 90 11.96 -14.10 3.85
CA TYR A 90 11.35 -13.94 2.54
C TYR A 90 10.31 -12.82 2.54
N ALA A 91 9.47 -12.77 3.57
CA ALA A 91 8.54 -11.68 3.78
C ALA A 91 9.27 -10.34 3.97
N THR A 92 10.35 -10.31 4.76
CA THR A 92 11.18 -9.10 4.92
C THR A 92 11.82 -8.65 3.61
N ALA A 93 12.39 -9.56 2.82
CA ALA A 93 12.94 -9.22 1.51
C ALA A 93 11.85 -8.72 0.54
N GLY A 94 10.68 -9.34 0.54
CA GLY A 94 9.51 -8.93 -0.23
C GLY A 94 9.10 -7.48 0.09
N ILE A 95 9.00 -7.13 1.37
CA ILE A 95 8.68 -5.76 1.82
C ILE A 95 9.67 -4.74 1.23
N ARG A 96 10.98 -4.98 1.42
CA ARG A 96 12.02 -4.07 0.91
C ARG A 96 11.96 -3.92 -0.61
N ASN A 97 11.75 -5.01 -1.33
CA ASN A 97 11.64 -4.98 -2.78
C ASN A 97 10.42 -4.16 -3.22
N MET A 98 9.26 -4.37 -2.58
CA MET A 98 8.06 -3.60 -2.92
C MET A 98 8.21 -2.11 -2.60
N GLU A 99 8.82 -1.77 -1.47
CA GLU A 99 9.12 -0.38 -1.10
C GLU A 99 10.04 0.27 -2.13
N THR A 100 11.04 -0.46 -2.62
CA THR A 100 11.93 0.00 -3.70
C THR A 100 11.16 0.27 -4.99
N TYR A 101 10.31 -0.66 -5.43
CA TYR A 101 9.53 -0.48 -6.66
C TYR A 101 8.52 0.66 -6.56
N ILE A 102 7.87 0.82 -5.41
CA ILE A 102 6.95 1.95 -5.16
C ILE A 102 7.70 3.28 -5.23
N ALA A 103 8.89 3.36 -4.61
CA ALA A 103 9.71 4.57 -4.66
C ALA A 103 10.18 4.89 -6.08
N GLN A 104 10.62 3.90 -6.85
CA GLN A 104 11.00 4.06 -8.25
C GLN A 104 9.83 4.54 -9.10
N ALA A 105 8.64 3.95 -8.95
CA ALA A 105 7.45 4.37 -9.69
C ALA A 105 7.06 5.84 -9.38
N ARG A 106 7.19 6.26 -8.12
CA ARG A 106 6.96 7.65 -7.72
C ARG A 106 7.99 8.61 -8.31
N ALA A 107 9.27 8.23 -8.30
CA ALA A 107 10.34 9.03 -8.87
C ALA A 107 10.15 9.20 -10.38
N GLU A 108 9.78 8.14 -11.10
CA GLU A 108 9.51 8.21 -12.54
C GLU A 108 8.28 9.09 -12.83
N ALA A 109 7.21 8.97 -12.05
CA ALA A 109 6.04 9.84 -12.18
C ALA A 109 6.37 11.31 -11.94
N ALA A 110 7.19 11.62 -10.92
CA ALA A 110 7.64 12.97 -10.63
C ALA A 110 8.52 13.53 -11.76
N LYS A 111 9.44 12.70 -12.28
CA LYS A 111 10.29 13.04 -13.43
C LYS A 111 9.44 13.36 -14.66
N GLN A 112 8.43 12.53 -14.96
CA GLN A 112 7.53 12.76 -16.10
C GLN A 112 6.71 14.03 -15.93
N ALA A 113 6.21 14.31 -14.73
CA ALA A 113 5.51 15.55 -14.42
C ALA A 113 6.43 16.77 -14.61
N GLU A 114 7.70 16.68 -14.21
CA GLU A 114 8.68 17.73 -14.44
C GLU A 114 8.91 17.94 -15.95
N ILE A 115 9.09 16.87 -16.73
CA ILE A 115 9.25 16.98 -18.19
C ILE A 115 8.08 17.75 -18.81
N ILE A 116 6.83 17.37 -18.48
CA ILE A 116 5.62 18.04 -18.99
C ILE A 116 5.61 19.52 -18.61
N GLN A 117 5.91 19.84 -17.35
CA GLN A 117 5.97 21.21 -16.85
C GLN A 117 7.03 22.04 -17.59
N ARG A 118 8.21 21.46 -17.83
CA ARG A 118 9.32 22.12 -18.54
C ARG A 118 9.03 22.33 -20.01
N GLN A 119 8.37 21.37 -20.66
CA GLN A 119 7.91 21.52 -22.04
C GLN A 119 6.91 22.68 -22.18
N ALA A 120 5.96 22.80 -21.26
CA ALA A 120 5.01 23.92 -21.25
C ALA A 120 5.71 25.27 -20.99
N THR A 121 6.68 25.29 -20.07
CA THR A 121 7.47 26.50 -19.77
C THR A 121 8.31 26.92 -20.97
N LEU A 122 8.93 25.96 -21.66
CA LEU A 122 9.69 26.20 -22.87
C LEU A 122 8.81 26.80 -23.97
N ALA A 123 7.63 26.22 -24.22
CA ALA A 123 6.70 26.72 -25.23
C ALA A 123 6.29 28.17 -24.94
N ALA A 124 5.87 28.48 -23.70
CA ALA A 124 5.48 29.82 -23.30
C ALA A 124 6.65 30.83 -23.39
N ALA A 125 7.85 30.42 -22.97
CA ALA A 125 9.05 31.26 -23.05
C ALA A 125 9.40 31.59 -24.50
N VAL A 126 9.30 30.62 -25.42
CA VAL A 126 9.55 30.84 -26.86
C VAL A 126 8.50 31.78 -27.46
N GLU A 127 7.21 31.60 -27.15
CA GLU A 127 6.15 32.52 -27.60
C GLU A 127 6.37 33.96 -27.09
N ALA A 128 6.84 34.10 -25.86
CA ALA A 128 7.17 35.39 -25.25
C ALA A 128 8.54 35.95 -25.72
N SER A 129 9.30 35.22 -26.55
CA SER A 129 10.70 35.54 -26.89
C SER A 129 11.62 35.70 -25.66
N ASP A 130 11.29 35.04 -24.55
CA ASP A 130 12.10 34.93 -23.34
C ASP A 130 13.15 33.82 -23.53
N TRP A 131 14.25 34.17 -24.19
CA TRP A 131 15.31 33.22 -24.51
C TRP A 131 16.07 32.73 -23.27
N ALA A 132 16.11 33.52 -22.19
CA ALA A 132 16.73 33.10 -20.94
C ALA A 132 15.95 31.93 -20.32
N CYS A 133 14.61 32.04 -20.28
CA CYS A 133 13.77 30.96 -19.78
C CYS A 133 13.59 29.79 -20.74
N ALA A 134 13.67 30.03 -22.05
CA ALA A 134 13.77 28.95 -23.01
C ALA A 134 15.07 28.14 -22.79
N ALA A 135 16.23 28.81 -22.65
CA ALA A 135 17.51 28.14 -22.41
C ALA A 135 17.51 27.31 -21.11
N ALA A 136 17.07 27.91 -20.00
CA ALA A 136 16.99 27.21 -18.71
C ALA A 136 16.07 25.98 -18.75
N SER A 137 14.93 26.09 -19.47
CA SER A 137 14.01 24.96 -19.64
C SER A 137 14.63 23.84 -20.46
N VAL A 138 15.33 24.16 -21.55
CA VAL A 138 16.04 23.18 -22.38
C VAL A 138 17.16 22.49 -21.60
N ASP A 139 17.95 23.22 -20.82
CA ASP A 139 19.02 22.63 -20.00
C ASP A 139 18.48 21.59 -19.03
N ARG A 140 17.36 21.89 -18.35
CA ARG A 140 16.73 20.92 -17.46
C ARG A 140 16.18 19.71 -18.22
N LEU A 141 15.55 19.92 -19.38
CA LEU A 141 15.04 18.84 -20.22
C LEU A 141 16.16 17.89 -20.70
N VAL A 142 17.34 18.40 -21.05
CA VAL A 142 18.49 17.59 -21.49
C VAL A 142 19.01 16.65 -20.38
N VAL A 143 18.84 17.02 -19.11
CA VAL A 143 19.19 16.17 -17.96
C VAL A 143 18.12 15.11 -17.70
N LEU A 144 16.84 15.44 -17.90
CA LEU A 144 15.71 14.55 -17.63
C LEU A 144 15.52 13.50 -18.74
N ILE A 145 15.74 13.88 -20.00
CA ILE A 145 15.48 13.01 -21.15
C ILE A 145 16.63 12.00 -21.34
N PRO A 146 16.33 10.72 -21.68
CA PRO A 146 17.35 9.68 -21.82
C PRO A 146 18.52 10.05 -22.75
N PRO A 147 19.77 9.73 -22.36
CA PRO A 147 20.99 10.18 -23.05
C PRO A 147 21.08 9.71 -24.51
N ASP A 148 20.52 8.55 -24.82
CA ASP A 148 20.51 7.86 -26.11
C ASP A 148 19.26 8.13 -26.96
N SER A 149 18.39 9.04 -26.51
CA SER A 149 17.18 9.39 -27.25
C SER A 149 17.41 10.45 -28.32
N ALA A 150 16.69 10.33 -29.44
CA ALA A 150 16.66 11.36 -30.48
C ALA A 150 16.12 12.70 -29.95
N ASP A 151 15.21 12.68 -28.98
CA ASP A 151 14.65 13.89 -28.36
C ASP A 151 15.71 14.69 -27.60
N ARG A 152 16.62 14.01 -26.91
CA ARG A 152 17.75 14.69 -26.27
C ARG A 152 18.69 15.30 -27.29
N ALA A 153 18.98 14.59 -28.38
CA ALA A 153 19.83 15.11 -29.46
C ALA A 153 19.22 16.39 -30.08
N ARG A 154 17.90 16.41 -30.30
CA ARG A 154 17.16 17.58 -30.78
C ARG A 154 17.25 18.76 -29.80
N LEU A 155 17.09 18.50 -28.50
CA LEU A 155 17.20 19.55 -27.47
C LEU A 155 18.62 20.12 -27.37
N ILE A 156 19.65 19.29 -27.53
CA ILE A 156 21.04 19.77 -27.56
C ILE A 156 21.29 20.68 -28.76
N ALA A 157 20.79 20.30 -29.95
CA ALA A 157 20.86 21.16 -31.14
C ALA A 157 20.11 22.47 -30.92
N TYR A 158 18.87 22.39 -30.42
CA TYR A 158 18.03 23.55 -30.16
C TYR A 158 18.64 24.51 -29.12
N ARG A 159 19.31 23.97 -28.08
CA ARG A 159 20.09 24.79 -27.13
C ARG A 159 21.17 25.63 -27.82
N GLY A 160 21.83 25.08 -28.85
CA GLY A 160 22.82 25.80 -29.65
C GLY A 160 22.20 26.99 -30.39
N GLU A 161 21.01 26.80 -30.98
CA GLU A 161 20.26 27.86 -31.66
C GLU A 161 19.87 28.99 -30.68
N ILE A 162 19.34 28.64 -29.50
CA ILE A 162 18.99 29.62 -28.46
C ILE A 162 20.22 30.43 -28.02
N THR A 163 21.38 29.77 -27.87
CA THR A 163 22.63 30.45 -27.52
C THR A 163 23.04 31.48 -28.58
N GLY A 164 22.83 31.17 -29.87
CA GLY A 164 23.04 32.12 -30.96
C GLY A 164 22.12 33.34 -30.87
N PHE A 165 20.82 33.13 -30.57
CA PHE A 165 19.87 34.24 -30.38
C PHE A 165 20.22 35.13 -29.19
N ILE A 166 20.71 34.53 -28.12
CA ILE A 166 21.23 35.22 -26.94
C ILE A 166 22.44 36.09 -27.33
N GLN A 167 23.46 35.52 -27.96
CA GLN A 167 24.68 36.25 -28.31
C GLN A 167 24.46 37.36 -29.35
N ALA A 168 23.47 37.23 -30.23
CA ALA A 168 23.14 38.24 -31.24
C ALA A 168 22.47 39.51 -30.67
N ARG A 169 22.00 39.49 -29.43
CA ARG A 169 21.33 40.64 -28.78
C ARG A 169 22.32 41.39 -27.88
N THR A 170 22.45 42.70 -28.12
CA THR A 170 23.41 43.59 -27.44
C THR A 170 22.99 44.06 -26.04
N ASN A 171 21.84 43.61 -25.55
CA ASN A 171 21.20 44.05 -24.30
C ASN A 171 20.77 42.85 -23.44
N LEU A 172 21.77 42.03 -23.07
CA LEU A 172 21.69 40.89 -22.15
C LEU A 172 21.08 41.26 -20.79
N ASP A 173 21.28 42.51 -20.36
CA ASP A 173 20.92 43.03 -19.04
C ASP A 173 19.40 43.21 -18.85
N GLN A 174 18.61 43.18 -19.94
CA GLN A 174 17.16 43.29 -19.92
C GLN A 174 16.43 41.95 -19.73
N TRP A 175 17.15 40.83 -19.63
CA TRP A 175 16.49 39.52 -19.58
C TRP A 175 16.06 39.17 -18.16
N SER A 176 14.87 38.58 -18.08
CA SER A 176 14.21 38.13 -16.87
C SER A 176 15.17 37.25 -16.06
N THR A 177 15.70 37.80 -14.98
CA THR A 177 16.64 37.11 -14.08
C THR A 177 15.99 35.97 -13.30
N VAL A 178 14.71 35.67 -13.51
CA VAL A 178 13.99 34.63 -12.75
C VAL A 178 13.07 33.85 -13.66
N CYS A 179 13.55 32.70 -14.12
CA CYS A 179 12.70 31.68 -14.70
C CYS A 179 12.00 30.91 -13.58
N PRO A 180 10.66 30.91 -13.52
CA PRO A 180 9.93 30.21 -12.48
C PRO A 180 10.32 28.73 -12.43
N GLY A 181 10.82 28.28 -11.28
CA GLY A 181 11.28 26.90 -11.07
C GLY A 181 12.74 26.63 -11.44
N GLY A 182 13.56 27.65 -11.67
CA GLY A 182 15.02 27.55 -11.86
C GLY A 182 15.83 27.55 -10.54
N GLN A 183 15.30 26.98 -9.46
CA GLN A 183 16.12 26.80 -8.25
C GLN A 183 16.88 25.47 -8.31
N THR A 184 18.17 25.60 -8.03
CA THR A 184 19.26 24.62 -7.99
C THR A 184 18.93 23.31 -7.29
#